data_AF-A0A920TVH9-F1
#
_entry.id   AF-A0A920TVH9-F1
#
_cell.length_a   1.000
_cell.length_b   1.000
_cell.length_c   1.000
_cell.angle_alpha   90.00
_cell.angle_beta   90.00
_cell.angle_gamma   90.00
#
_symmetry.space_group_name_H-M   'P 1'
#
loop_
_entity.id
_entity.type
_entity.pdbx_description
1 polymer ?
#
loop_
_entity_poly.entity_id
_entity_poly.type
_entity_poly.pdbx_seq_one_letter_code
_entity_poly.pdbx_strand_id
1 'polypeptide(L)' 'MVTRHLKARPGIQQSGRVQQESSIHISNVLLICNKCNTPIRPKTTTLDTGKRVRSCPKCEEIIDDVS' A
#
# COMPACT_ATOMS: atom_id res chain seq x y z
N MET A 1 -15.17 -1.04 -0.25
CA MET A 1 -15.73 0.06 -1.06
C MET A 1 -16.91 0.65 -0.33
N VAL A 2 -17.04 1.96 -0.37
CA VAL A 2 -18.16 2.69 0.23
C VAL A 2 -18.90 3.45 -0.85
N THR A 3 -20.22 3.44 -0.79
CA THR A 3 -21.04 4.21 -1.72
C THR A 3 -21.25 5.62 -1.17
N ARG A 4 -20.73 6.62 -1.89
CA ARG A 4 -20.88 8.03 -1.55
C ARG A 4 -21.85 8.70 -2.51
N HIS A 5 -22.88 9.34 -1.97
CA HIS A 5 -23.80 10.16 -2.77
C HIS A 5 -23.16 11.53 -3.04
N LEU A 6 -23.00 11.89 -4.31
CA LEU A 6 -22.48 13.17 -4.74
C LEU A 6 -23.61 14.08 -5.22
N LYS A 7 -23.70 15.28 -4.63
CA LYS A 7 -24.59 16.34 -5.11
C LYS A 7 -23.94 17.05 -6.31
N ALA A 8 -24.69 17.24 -7.40
CA ALA A 8 -24.21 17.97 -8.58
C ALA A 8 -23.78 19.40 -8.22
N ARG A 9 -22.69 19.86 -8.83
CA ARG A 9 -22.19 21.24 -8.74
C ARG A 9 -21.98 21.81 -10.16
N PRO A 10 -22.17 23.12 -10.38
CA PRO A 10 -21.91 23.73 -11.68
C PRO A 10 -20.46 23.49 -12.10
N GLY A 11 -20.23 23.04 -13.34
CA GLY A 11 -18.89 22.76 -13.87
C GLY A 11 -18.31 21.37 -13.56
N ILE A 12 -18.95 20.58 -12.68
CA ILE A 12 -18.55 19.20 -12.37
C ILE A 12 -19.81 18.32 -12.46
N GLN A 13 -20.09 17.75 -13.64
CA GLN A 13 -21.06 16.66 -13.79
C GLN A 13 -20.35 15.35 -13.44
N GLN A 14 -20.86 14.37 -12.68
CA GLN A 14 -22.21 13.81 -12.53
C GLN A 14 -22.70 13.78 -11.06
N SER A 15 -24.00 14.00 -10.83
CA SER A 15 -24.66 13.59 -9.58
C SER A 15 -24.88 12.08 -9.57
N GLY A 16 -24.72 11.44 -8.41
CA GLY A 16 -25.07 10.03 -8.30
C GLY A 16 -24.42 9.32 -7.13
N ARG A 17 -24.60 7.99 -7.12
CA ARG A 17 -23.91 7.07 -6.21
C ARG A 17 -22.57 6.72 -6.83
N VAL A 18 -21.49 7.18 -6.21
CA VAL A 18 -20.11 6.86 -6.62
C VAL A 18 -19.54 5.83 -5.66
N GLN A 19 -18.88 4.80 -6.20
CA GLN A 19 -18.10 3.87 -5.39
C GLN A 19 -16.73 4.46 -5.16
N GLN A 20 -16.35 4.59 -3.88
CA GLN A 20 -15.05 5.08 -3.48
C GLN A 20 -14.36 4.07 -2.56
N GLU A 21 -13.04 4.08 -2.58
CA GLU A 21 -12.23 3.40 -1.58
C GLU A 21 -12.42 4.05 -0.20
N SER A 22 -12.34 3.24 0.84
CA SER A 22 -12.38 3.68 2.24
C SER A 22 -11.06 3.32 2.91
N SER A 23 -10.71 4.06 3.96
CA SER A 23 -9.55 3.70 4.79
C SER A 23 -9.67 2.27 5.31
N ILE A 24 -8.56 1.56 5.33
CA ILE A 24 -8.41 0.24 5.95
C ILE A 24 -7.40 0.40 7.08
N HIS A 25 -7.63 -0.26 8.21
CA HIS A 25 -6.71 -0.20 9.34
C HIS A 25 -5.37 -0.87 8.97
N ILE A 26 -4.25 -0.26 9.36
CA ILE A 26 -2.91 -0.71 8.99
C ILE A 26 -2.58 -2.13 9.47
N SER A 27 -3.19 -2.61 10.55
CA SER A 27 -2.98 -4.00 11.02
C SER A 27 -3.57 -5.06 10.10
N ASN A 28 -4.46 -4.67 9.18
CA ASN A 28 -5.17 -5.58 8.29
C ASN A 28 -4.49 -5.71 6.92
N VAL A 29 -3.33 -5.07 6.72
CA VAL A 29 -2.54 -5.16 5.49
C VAL A 29 -1.15 -5.74 5.78
N LEU A 30 -0.58 -6.42 4.79
CA LEU A 30 0.78 -6.97 4.81
C LEU A 30 1.52 -6.52 3.56
N LEU A 31 2.85 -6.44 3.65
CA LEU A 31 3.68 -6.18 2.48
C LEU A 31 3.79 -7.44 1.64
N ILE A 32 3.71 -7.27 0.33
CA ILE A 32 4.00 -8.34 -0.63
C ILE A 32 5.45 -8.17 -1.07
N CYS A 33 6.22 -9.25 -1.01
CA CYS A 33 7.58 -9.25 -1.54
C CYS A 33 7.52 -9.41 -3.08
N ASN A 34 8.11 -8.47 -3.83
CA ASN A 34 8.08 -8.47 -5.30
C ASN A 34 8.73 -9.72 -5.94
N LYS A 35 9.77 -10.30 -5.33
CA LYS A 35 10.41 -11.51 -5.84
C LYS A 35 9.64 -12.78 -5.55
N CYS A 36 9.07 -12.85 -4.35
CA CYS A 36 8.56 -14.09 -3.77
C CYS A 36 7.02 -14.13 -3.81
N ASN A 37 6.40 -13.04 -4.29
CA ASN A 37 4.97 -12.77 -4.46
C ASN A 37 4.08 -13.29 -3.32
N THR A 38 4.61 -13.22 -2.10
CA THR A 38 3.95 -13.71 -0.89
C THR A 38 3.80 -12.58 0.12
N PRO A 39 2.68 -12.56 0.88
CA PRO A 39 2.51 -11.61 1.96
C PRO A 39 3.43 -11.98 3.12
N ILE A 40 4.22 -11.01 3.59
CA ILE A 40 5.21 -11.20 4.65
C ILE A 40 5.21 -10.03 5.63
N ARG A 41 5.74 -10.28 6.84
CA ARG A 41 6.15 -9.21 7.76
C ARG A 41 7.62 -8.87 7.47
N PRO A 42 7.94 -7.62 7.13
CA PRO A 42 9.32 -7.23 6.81
C PRO A 42 10.20 -7.25 8.07
N LYS A 43 11.48 -7.58 7.89
CA LYS A 43 12.53 -7.35 8.88
C LYS A 43 13.23 -6.03 8.56
N THR A 44 13.74 -5.32 9.56
CA THR A 44 14.62 -4.17 9.31
C THR A 44 16.07 -4.62 9.24
N THR A 45 16.77 -4.24 8.17
CA THR A 45 18.21 -4.45 7.98
C THR A 45 18.90 -3.11 7.73
N THR A 46 20.16 -3.00 8.16
CA THR A 46 20.98 -1.82 7.94
C THR A 46 21.96 -2.15 6.82
N LEU A 47 22.01 -1.32 5.78
CA LEU A 47 23.01 -1.42 4.72
C LEU A 47 24.34 -0.83 5.18
N ASP A 48 25.41 -1.17 4.45
CA ASP A 48 26.75 -0.61 4.67
C ASP A 48 26.81 0.91 4.46
N THR A 49 25.85 1.47 3.71
CA THR A 49 25.65 2.91 3.53
C THR A 49 25.02 3.60 4.75
N GLY A 50 24.70 2.85 5.81
CA GLY A 50 24.04 3.33 7.03
C GLY A 50 22.52 3.48 6.93
N LYS A 51 21.92 3.22 5.75
CA LYS A 51 20.47 3.29 5.55
C LYS A 51 19.78 2.07 6.16
N ARG A 52 18.61 2.31 6.78
CA ARG A 52 17.72 1.27 7.28
C ARG A 52 16.69 0.93 6.22
N VAL A 53 16.61 -0.33 5.83
CA VAL A 53 15.67 -0.83 4.84
C VAL A 53 14.89 -2.02 5.38
N ARG A 54 13.76 -2.31 4.74
CA ARG A 54 12.95 -3.50 4.97
C ARG A 54 13.42 -4.61 4.06
N SER A 55 13.60 -5.81 4.62
CA SER A 55 13.93 -7.03 3.89
C SER A 55 12.89 -8.12 4.10
N CYS A 56 12.78 -9.01 3.10
CA CYS A 56 11.92 -10.19 3.16
C CYS A 56 12.60 -11.29 3.99
N PRO A 57 11.96 -11.85 5.02
CA PRO A 57 12.56 -12.91 5.82
C PRO A 57 12.66 -14.27 5.09
N LYS A 58 11.95 -14.47 3.98
CA LYS A 58 11.96 -15.75 3.23
C LYS A 58 13.06 -15.83 2.19
N CYS A 59 13.29 -14.74 1.46
CA CYS A 59 14.21 -14.68 0.35
C CYS A 59 15.33 -13.65 0.54
N GLU A 60 15.38 -13.00 1.71
CA GLU A 60 16.43 -12.07 2.17
C GLU A 60 16.63 -10.82 1.30
N GLU A 61 15.78 -10.66 0.29
CA GLU A 61 15.67 -9.51 -0.58
C GLU A 61 15.31 -8.21 0.14
N ILE A 62 15.85 -7.09 -0.33
CA ILE A 62 15.41 -5.74 0.07
C ILE A 62 14.09 -5.40 -0.66
N ILE A 63 13.14 -4.85 0.09
CA ILE A 63 11.80 -4.48 -0.41
C ILE A 63 11.75 -3.00 -0.81
N ASP A 64 12.57 -2.18 -0.15
CA ASP A 64 12.61 -0.72 -0.31
C ASP A 64 13.56 -0.28 -1.44
N ASP A 65 13.81 -1.13 -2.43
CA ASP A 65 14.53 -0.72 -3.64
C ASP A 65 13.66 0.29 -4.40
N VAL A 66 13.84 1.56 -4.03
CA VAL A 66 13.24 2.72 -4.69
C VAL A 66 13.95 2.86 -6.03
N SER A 67 13.26 2.48 -7.10
CA SER A 67 13.45 3.07 -8.43
C SER A 67 13.02 4.54 -8.43
#